data_AF-A0AAN6JLT4-F1
#
_entry.id   AF-A0AAN6JLT4-F1
#
_cell.length_a   1.000
_cell.length_b   1.000
_cell.length_c   1.000
_cell.angle_alpha   90.00
_cell.angle_beta   90.00
_cell.angle_gamma   90.00
#
_symmetry.space_group_name_H-M   'P 1'
#
loop_
_entity.id
_entity.type
_entity.pdbx_description
1 polymer ?
#
loop_
_entity_poly.entity_id
_entity_poly.type
_entity_poly.pdbx_seq_one_letter_code
_entity_poly.pdbx_strand_id
1 'polypeptide(L)'
;MYRHPVALMNQPDVTSGYLGLAKKDHINSVAARIALWLPLYFPGWAARKARIPIFVAICGQDSVAPPGPTLAYAKRIPRGEWKVYEDLGHFTIYTGDGFERAMVDYLAFLDRHIPVDRKA
;
A
#
# COMPACT_ATOMS: atom_id res chain seq x y z
N MET A 1 -5.55 -19.95 -24.55
CA MET A 1 -4.39 -19.10 -24.17
C MET A 1 -4.93 -17.72 -23.80
N TYR A 2 -5.17 -17.46 -22.51
CA TYR A 2 -5.65 -16.14 -22.07
C TYR A 2 -4.51 -15.14 -22.21
N ARG A 3 -4.62 -14.19 -23.15
CA ARG A 3 -3.71 -13.05 -23.24
C ARG A 3 -3.99 -12.13 -22.06
N HIS A 4 -3.03 -12.00 -21.13
CA HIS A 4 -3.08 -10.92 -20.16
C HIS A 4 -3.00 -9.59 -20.95
N PRO A 5 -3.97 -8.67 -20.77
CA PRO A 5 -3.90 -7.37 -21.41
C PRO A 5 -2.65 -6.62 -20.91
N VAL A 6 -1.96 -5.92 -21.81
CA VAL A 6 -0.81 -5.07 -21.45
C VAL A 6 -1.36 -3.88 -20.66
N ALA A 7 -1.03 -3.81 -19.38
CA ALA A 7 -1.43 -2.74 -18.47
C ALA A 7 -0.32 -2.48 -17.45
N LEU A 8 -0.30 -1.30 -16.86
CA LEU A 8 0.65 -0.95 -15.78
C LEU A 8 0.31 -1.65 -14.44
N MET A 9 -0.93 -2.11 -14.29
CA MET A 9 -1.40 -2.87 -13.15
C MET A 9 -2.31 -3.98 -13.70
N ASN A 10 -1.82 -5.23 -13.73
CA ASN A 10 -2.36 -6.29 -14.60
C ASN A 10 -2.73 -7.59 -13.85
N GLN A 11 -3.07 -7.49 -12.57
CA GLN A 11 -3.50 -8.63 -11.75
C GLN A 11 -5.01 -8.91 -11.88
N PRO A 12 -5.49 -10.14 -11.61
CA PRO A 12 -6.88 -10.53 -11.84
C PRO A 12 -7.92 -9.68 -11.08
N ASP A 13 -7.58 -9.25 -9.87
CA ASP A 13 -8.44 -8.49 -8.95
C ASP A 13 -8.37 -6.97 -9.18
N VAL A 14 -7.51 -6.50 -10.07
CA VAL A 14 -7.28 -5.06 -10.29
C VAL A 14 -8.49 -4.34 -10.84
N THR A 15 -9.18 -4.92 -11.83
CA THR A 15 -10.29 -4.19 -12.47
C THR A 15 -11.44 -3.98 -11.49
N SER A 16 -11.86 -5.03 -10.79
CA SER A 16 -12.93 -4.94 -9.79
C SER A 16 -12.51 -4.11 -8.58
N GLY A 17 -11.31 -4.35 -8.04
CA GLY A 17 -10.79 -3.65 -6.86
C GLY A 17 -10.58 -2.15 -7.10
N TYR A 18 -9.90 -1.79 -8.19
CA TYR A 18 -9.63 -0.40 -8.52
C TYR A 18 -10.91 0.38 -8.83
N LEU A 19 -11.81 -0.16 -9.66
CA LEU A 19 -13.07 0.52 -10.00
C LEU A 19 -14.04 0.61 -8.81
N GLY A 20 -13.93 -0.29 -7.83
CA GLY A 20 -14.66 -0.18 -6.56
C GLY A 20 -14.22 1.00 -5.69
N LEU A 21 -12.98 1.48 -5.87
CA LEU A 21 -12.42 2.62 -5.13
C LEU A 21 -12.40 3.92 -5.95
N ALA A 22 -12.31 3.81 -7.27
CA ALA A 22 -12.18 4.95 -8.16
C ALA A 22 -13.49 5.75 -8.27
N LYS A 23 -13.36 7.08 -8.42
CA LYS A 23 -14.50 7.93 -8.77
C LYS A 23 -15.01 7.59 -10.17
N LYS A 24 -16.32 7.73 -10.41
CA LYS A 24 -16.96 7.36 -11.68
C LYS A 24 -16.40 8.10 -12.91
N ASP A 25 -15.88 9.31 -12.72
CA ASP A 25 -15.38 10.21 -13.74
C ASP A 25 -13.84 10.25 -13.84
N HIS A 26 -13.13 9.31 -13.20
CA HIS A 26 -11.68 9.27 -13.27
C HIS A 26 -11.17 8.97 -14.68
N ILE A 27 -10.04 9.59 -15.04
CA ILE A 27 -9.32 9.30 -16.27
C ILE A 27 -8.34 8.15 -15.99
N ASN A 28 -8.64 6.94 -16.48
CA ASN A 28 -7.75 5.79 -16.38
C ASN A 28 -6.67 5.81 -17.47
N SER A 29 -5.76 6.77 -17.41
CA SER A 29 -4.60 6.86 -18.31
C SER A 29 -3.43 7.54 -17.60
N VAL A 30 -2.21 7.23 -18.04
CA VAL A 30 -1.01 7.94 -17.59
C VAL A 30 -0.19 8.37 -18.80
N ALA A 31 0.66 9.38 -18.61
CA ALA A 31 1.58 9.80 -19.66
C ALA A 31 2.55 8.66 -20.02
N ALA A 32 2.76 8.41 -21.32
CA ALA A 32 3.62 7.33 -21.80
C ALA A 32 5.04 7.35 -21.21
N ARG A 33 5.57 8.54 -20.92
CA ARG A 33 6.89 8.72 -20.26
C ARG A 33 7.02 8.03 -18.91
N ILE A 34 5.91 7.77 -18.21
CA ILE A 34 5.92 7.01 -16.95
C ILE A 34 6.47 5.60 -17.17
N ALA A 35 6.21 4.97 -18.31
CA ALA A 35 6.77 3.65 -18.62
C ALA A 35 8.30 3.64 -18.70
N LEU A 36 8.92 4.79 -19.02
CA LEU A 36 10.38 4.95 -19.06
C LEU A 36 10.97 5.17 -17.66
N TRP A 37 10.17 5.65 -16.70
CA TRP A 37 10.63 6.02 -15.36
C TRP A 37 10.29 4.97 -14.30
N LEU A 38 9.11 4.36 -14.38
CA LEU A 38 8.59 3.44 -13.37
C LEU A 38 9.53 2.26 -13.04
N PRO A 39 10.19 1.59 -14.02
CA PRO A 39 11.11 0.50 -13.72
C PRO A 39 12.36 0.93 -12.94
N LEU A 40 12.66 2.24 -12.90
CA LEU A 40 13.80 2.81 -12.19
C LEU A 40 13.42 3.39 -10.83
N TYR A 41 12.12 3.40 -10.49
CA TYR A 41 11.63 4.01 -9.26
C TYR A 41 11.56 2.99 -8.12
N PHE A 42 12.60 2.96 -7.29
CA PHE A 42 12.69 2.07 -6.12
C PHE A 42 12.67 2.85 -4.80
N PRO A 43 11.51 3.37 -4.36
CA PRO A 43 11.41 4.18 -3.14
C PRO A 43 11.88 3.45 -1.88
N GLY A 44 11.73 2.13 -1.82
CA GLY A 44 12.18 1.30 -0.69
C GLY A 44 13.68 1.40 -0.39
N TRP A 45 14.53 1.80 -1.35
CA TRP A 45 15.97 2.01 -1.10
C TRP A 45 16.24 3.12 -0.08
N ALA A 46 15.32 4.08 0.04
CA ALA A 46 15.42 5.17 1.01
C ALA A 46 14.92 4.77 2.41
N ALA A 47 14.34 3.57 2.61
CA ALA A 47 13.78 3.15 3.90
C ALA A 47 14.76 3.32 5.08
N ARG A 48 16.04 2.96 4.89
CA ARG A 48 17.09 3.12 5.90
C ARG A 48 17.42 4.56 6.27
N LYS A 49 17.02 5.52 5.43
CA LYS A 49 17.26 6.95 5.62
C LYS A 49 16.12 7.64 6.38
N ALA A 50 15.03 6.92 6.68
CA ALA A 50 13.90 7.46 7.39
C ALA A 50 14.32 7.99 8.78
N ARG A 51 13.99 9.26 9.04
CA ARG A 51 14.26 9.94 10.31
C ARG A 51 13.03 10.09 11.18
N ILE A 52 11.87 9.58 10.77
CA ILE A 52 10.61 9.63 11.52
C ILE A 52 10.09 8.20 11.75
N PRO A 53 9.24 7.96 12.77
CA PRO A 53 8.52 6.69 12.88
C PRO A 53 7.68 6.44 11.62
N ILE A 54 7.64 5.19 11.16
CA ILE A 54 6.82 4.79 10.00
C ILE A 54 6.15 3.47 10.35
N PHE A 55 4.83 3.41 10.18
CA PHE A 55 4.09 2.16 10.20
C PHE A 55 3.89 1.63 8.78
N VAL A 56 4.19 0.35 8.56
CA VAL A 56 3.97 -0.35 7.29
C VAL A 56 2.91 -1.43 7.47
N ALA A 57 1.71 -1.18 6.96
CA ALA A 57 0.67 -2.20 6.82
C ALA A 57 0.91 -3.03 5.56
N ILE A 58 0.97 -4.35 5.72
CA ILE A 58 1.35 -5.28 4.65
C ILE A 58 0.21 -6.27 4.44
N CYS A 59 -0.37 -6.29 3.25
CA CYS A 59 -1.37 -7.28 2.87
C CYS A 59 -0.67 -8.60 2.50
N GLY A 60 -0.99 -9.70 3.19
CA GLY A 60 -0.32 -10.99 3.00
C GLY A 60 -0.66 -11.68 1.68
N GLN A 61 -1.84 -11.41 1.13
CA GLN A 61 -2.31 -11.94 -0.16
C GLN A 61 -2.30 -10.88 -1.27
N ASP A 62 -1.41 -9.89 -1.16
CA ASP A 62 -1.31 -8.81 -2.14
C ASP A 62 -0.82 -9.34 -3.50
N SER A 63 -1.71 -9.32 -4.50
CA SER A 63 -1.41 -9.73 -5.87
C SER A 63 -0.60 -8.67 -6.63
N VAL A 64 -0.76 -7.39 -6.28
CA VAL A 64 -0.24 -6.22 -7.02
C VAL A 64 1.15 -5.84 -6.51
N ALA A 65 1.30 -5.77 -5.19
CA ALA A 65 2.52 -5.44 -4.47
C ALA A 65 2.84 -6.54 -3.44
N PRO A 66 3.40 -7.68 -3.89
CA PRO A 66 3.63 -8.84 -3.02
C PRO A 66 4.34 -8.48 -1.71
N PRO A 67 3.99 -9.13 -0.59
CA PRO A 67 4.40 -8.70 0.76
C PRO A 67 5.90 -8.79 1.02
N GLY A 68 6.61 -9.72 0.36
CA GLY A 68 8.03 -10.00 0.60
C GLY A 68 8.94 -8.78 0.48
N PRO A 69 8.99 -8.11 -0.69
CA PRO A 69 9.73 -6.86 -0.86
C PRO A 69 9.35 -5.77 0.15
N THR A 70 8.06 -5.58 0.41
CA THR A 70 7.56 -4.57 1.37
C THR A 70 8.08 -4.85 2.78
N LEU A 71 7.98 -6.08 3.25
CA LEU A 71 8.50 -6.51 4.55
C LEU A 71 10.03 -6.35 4.63
N ALA A 72 10.75 -6.66 3.56
CA ALA A 72 12.20 -6.49 3.50
C ALA A 72 12.61 -5.02 3.63
N TYR A 73 11.83 -4.08 3.09
CA TYR A 73 12.05 -2.65 3.28
C TYR A 73 11.61 -2.16 4.66
N ALA A 74 10.47 -2.63 5.18
CA ALA A 74 9.98 -2.28 6.51
C ALA A 74 11.01 -2.58 7.60
N LYS A 75 11.64 -3.76 7.54
CA LYS A 75 12.74 -4.18 8.44
C LYS A 75 13.97 -3.27 8.40
N ARG A 76 14.12 -2.44 7.37
CA ARG A 76 15.27 -1.52 7.21
C ARG A 76 14.97 -0.12 7.75
N ILE A 77 13.73 0.17 8.13
CA ILE A 77 13.35 1.48 8.68
C ILE A 77 13.84 1.55 10.14
N PRO A 78 14.70 2.51 10.54
CA PRO A 78 15.29 2.54 11.87
C PRO A 78 14.26 2.63 13.02
N ARG A 79 13.13 3.29 12.77
CA ARG A 79 11.99 3.41 13.68
C ARG A 79 10.72 2.84 13.04
N GLY A 80 10.90 1.75 12.31
CA GLY A 80 9.83 1.07 11.59
C GLY A 80 9.01 0.20 12.52
N GLU A 81 7.69 0.36 12.44
CA GLU A 81 6.72 -0.61 12.91
C GLU A 81 6.05 -1.23 11.69
N TRP A 82 5.66 -2.50 11.75
CA TRP A 82 4.96 -3.14 10.64
C TRP A 82 3.99 -4.21 11.14
N LYS A 83 2.97 -4.47 10.34
CA LYS A 83 2.01 -5.55 10.57
C LYS A 83 1.68 -6.22 9.25
N VAL A 84 1.69 -7.55 9.26
CA VAL A 84 1.23 -8.36 8.13
C VAL A 84 -0.20 -8.81 8.43
N TYR A 85 -1.12 -8.50 7.52
CA TYR A 85 -2.50 -8.96 7.52
C TYR A 85 -2.57 -10.15 6.56
N GLU A 86 -2.32 -11.35 7.07
CA GLU A 86 -2.12 -12.57 6.28
C GLU A 86 -3.31 -12.93 5.37
N ASP A 87 -4.50 -12.47 5.71
CA ASP A 87 -5.76 -12.74 5.00
C ASP A 87 -6.19 -11.64 4.03
N LEU A 88 -5.52 -10.49 4.03
CA LEU A 88 -5.91 -9.36 3.18
C LEU A 88 -5.14 -9.35 1.84
N GLY A 89 -5.87 -9.08 0.77
CA GLY A 89 -5.34 -8.77 -0.56
C GLY A 89 -5.20 -7.26 -0.79
N HIS A 90 -4.71 -6.87 -1.97
CA HIS A 90 -4.35 -5.48 -2.27
C HIS A 90 -5.50 -4.48 -2.02
N PHE A 91 -6.70 -4.83 -2.48
CA PHE A 91 -7.85 -3.94 -2.41
C PHE A 91 -8.69 -4.12 -1.14
N THR A 92 -8.57 -5.25 -0.45
CA THR A 92 -9.45 -5.58 0.69
C THR A 92 -9.13 -4.75 1.92
N ILE A 93 -7.92 -4.19 2.04
CA ILE A 93 -7.55 -3.27 3.13
C ILE A 93 -8.29 -1.92 3.06
N TYR A 94 -8.87 -1.57 1.91
CA TYR A 94 -9.55 -0.28 1.73
C TYR A 94 -11.05 -0.33 2.01
N THR A 95 -11.63 -1.50 2.29
CA THR A 95 -13.08 -1.65 2.48
C THR A 95 -13.42 -2.66 3.59
N GLY A 96 -14.64 -2.56 4.14
CA GLY A 96 -15.20 -3.52 5.09
C GLY A 96 -14.30 -3.80 6.30
N ASP A 97 -14.30 -5.05 6.76
CA ASP A 97 -13.55 -5.46 7.96
C ASP A 97 -12.03 -5.26 7.83
N GLY A 98 -11.48 -5.38 6.62
CA GLY A 98 -10.07 -5.12 6.35
C GLY A 98 -9.68 -3.67 6.63
N PHE A 99 -10.54 -2.73 6.22
CA PHE A 99 -10.39 -1.31 6.53
C PHE A 99 -10.48 -1.02 8.02
N GLU A 100 -11.53 -1.52 8.69
CA GLU A 100 -11.72 -1.28 10.12
C GLU A 100 -10.55 -1.80 10.95
N ARG A 101 -10.06 -3.02 10.65
CA ARG A 101 -8.88 -3.60 11.29
C ARG A 101 -7.64 -2.73 11.09
N ALA A 102 -7.36 -2.32 9.85
CA ALA A 102 -6.19 -1.51 9.54
C ALA A 102 -6.26 -0.11 10.19
N MET A 103 -7.44 0.50 10.23
CA MET A 103 -7.65 1.81 10.84
C MET A 103 -7.36 1.82 12.33
N VAL A 104 -7.73 0.75 13.07
CA VAL A 104 -7.38 0.62 14.49
C VAL A 104 -5.87 0.67 14.69
N ASP A 105 -5.11 -0.06 13.88
CA ASP A 105 -3.65 -0.08 13.98
C ASP A 105 -3.01 1.25 13.54
N TYR A 106 -3.54 1.88 12.47
CA TYR A 106 -3.10 3.22 12.04
C TYR A 106 -3.30 4.27 13.11
N LEU A 107 -4.49 4.31 13.72
CA LEU A 107 -4.80 5.25 14.79
C LEU A 107 -3.95 4.99 16.03
N ALA A 108 -3.75 3.72 16.41
CA ALA A 108 -2.87 3.38 17.53
C ALA A 108 -1.43 3.81 17.28
N PHE A 109 -0.91 3.66 16.06
CA PHE A 109 0.42 4.17 15.69
C PHE A 109 0.48 5.69 15.77
N LEU A 110 -0.51 6.39 15.22
CA LEU A 110 -0.56 7.85 15.27
C LEU A 110 -0.65 8.38 16.70
N ASP A 111 -1.46 7.76 17.56
CA ASP A 111 -1.61 8.15 18.97
C ASP A 111 -0.28 8.05 19.74
N ARG A 112 0.56 7.05 19.43
CA ARG A 112 1.90 6.90 20.03
C ARG A 112 2.91 7.95 19.58
N HIS A 113 2.83 8.42 18.33
CA HIS A 113 3.91 9.21 17.70
C HIS A 113 3.52 10.65 17.36
N ILE A 114 2.22 10.98 17.34
CA ILE A 114 1.66 12.29 17.03
C ILE A 114 0.57 12.60 18.06
N PRO A 115 0.93 12.85 19.34
CA PRO A 115 -0.04 13.21 20.35
C PRO A 115 -0.72 14.52 19.95
N VAL A 116 -2.04 14.48 19.83
CA VAL A 116 -2.86 15.67 19.64
C VAL A 116 -3.24 16.20 21.02
N ASP A 117 -3.10 17.51 21.23
CA ASP A 117 -3.66 18.16 22.41
C ASP A 117 -5.19 18.02 22.35
N ARG A 118 -5.73 17.04 23.08
CA ARG A 118 -7.16 16.96 23.33
C ARG A 118 -7.49 18.03 24.36
N LYS A 119 -7.98 19.19 23.91
CA LYS A 119 -8.71 20.08 24.81
C LYS A 119 -9.90 19.28 25.35
N ALA A 120 -9.89 19.07 26.67
CA ALA A 120 -10.97 18.49 27.44
C ALA A 120 -12.23 19.37 27.39
#